data_AF-A0A7Y2UND7-F1
#
_entry.id   AF-A0A7Y2UND7-F1
#
_cell.length_a   1.000
_cell.length_b   1.000
_cell.length_c   1.000
_cell.angle_alpha   90.00
_cell.angle_beta   90.00
_cell.angle_gamma   90.00
#
_symmetry.space_group_name_H-M   'P 1'
#
loop_
_entity.id
_entity.type
_entity.pdbx_description
1 polymer ?
#
loop_
_entity_poly.entity_id
_entity_poly.type
_entity_poly.pdbx_seq_one_letter_code
_entity_poly.pdbx_strand_id
1 'polypeptide(L)'
;MVKRYLTATGDKGQRLDQFLAACSPDLSRTLIRKIIDIGGVHIDGRRVRKAGIILDEALQIELHRDRGALEPFRLSEDLVLFQDDY
;
A
#
# COMPACT_ATOMS: atom_id res chain seq x y z
N MET A 1 -9.46 3.44 -9.35
CA MET A 1 -9.49 2.08 -9.93
C MET A 1 -9.07 1.09 -8.86
N VAL A 2 -9.84 0.01 -8.65
CA VAL A 2 -9.51 -1.02 -7.67
C VAL A 2 -8.96 -2.24 -8.41
N LYS A 3 -7.75 -2.69 -8.06
CA LYS A 3 -7.20 -3.98 -8.51
C LYS A 3 -7.37 -5.00 -7.39
N ARG A 4 -7.95 -6.15 -7.70
CA ARG A 4 -8.15 -7.24 -6.75
C ARG A 4 -7.20 -8.39 -7.10
N TYR A 5 -6.57 -8.94 -6.07
CA TYR A 5 -5.67 -10.07 -6.14
C TYR A 5 -6.12 -11.11 -5.12
N LEU A 6 -6.00 -12.38 -5.48
CA LEU A 6 -6.29 -13.50 -4.60
C LEU A 6 -4.97 -14.23 -4.38
N THR A 7 -4.59 -14.44 -3.12
CA THR A 7 -3.39 -15.23 -2.80
C THR A 7 -3.69 -16.71 -2.99
N ALA A 8 -2.81 -17.42 -3.68
CA ALA A 8 -2.88 -18.88 -3.78
C ALA A 8 -2.09 -19.52 -2.62
N THR A 9 -2.25 -20.83 -2.42
CA THR A 9 -1.46 -21.57 -1.42
C THR A 9 0.06 -21.45 -1.65
N GLY A 10 0.49 -21.19 -2.89
CA GLY A 10 1.90 -20.92 -3.24
C GLY A 10 2.42 -19.55 -2.80
N ASP A 11 1.53 -18.61 -2.45
CA ASP A 11 1.89 -17.27 -1.96
C ASP A 11 1.92 -17.19 -0.43
N LYS A 12 1.58 -18.29 0.25
CA LYS A 12 1.61 -18.40 1.70
C LYS A 12 3.04 -18.18 2.21
N GLY A 13 3.21 -17.22 3.12
CA GLY A 13 4.52 -16.84 3.64
C GLY A 13 5.21 -15.71 2.87
N GLN A 14 4.68 -15.26 1.73
CA GLN A 14 5.22 -14.09 1.03
C GLN A 14 4.86 -12.80 1.75
N ARG A 15 5.72 -11.79 1.59
CA ARG A 15 5.44 -10.44 2.08
C ARG A 15 4.51 -9.72 1.12
N LEU A 16 3.56 -8.96 1.66
CA LEU A 16 2.63 -8.13 0.88
C LEU A 16 3.34 -7.27 -0.19
N ASP A 17 4.47 -6.65 0.16
CA ASP A 17 5.30 -5.86 -0.77
C ASP A 17 5.81 -6.68 -1.97
N GLN A 18 6.28 -7.92 -1.72
CA GLN A 18 6.80 -8.80 -2.78
C GLN A 18 5.70 -9.30 -3.70
N PHE A 19 4.57 -9.72 -3.12
CA PHE A 19 3.41 -10.17 -3.87
C PHE A 19 2.85 -9.06 -4.77
N LEU A 20 2.69 -7.85 -4.24
CA LEU A 20 2.24 -6.71 -5.03
C LEU A 20 3.24 -6.32 -6.12
N ALA A 21 4.55 -6.42 -5.86
CA ALA A 21 5.59 -6.17 -6.86
C ALA A 21 5.59 -7.24 -7.97
N ALA A 22 5.33 -8.51 -7.63
CA ALA A 22 5.20 -9.59 -8.61
C ALA A 22 3.93 -9.43 -9.46
N CYS A 23 2.80 -9.06 -8.85
CA CYS A 23 1.53 -8.87 -9.54
C CYS A 23 1.45 -7.55 -10.34
N SER A 24 2.27 -6.56 -10.01
CA SER A 24 2.30 -5.26 -10.69
C SER A 24 3.73 -4.88 -11.08
N PRO A 25 4.29 -5.47 -12.14
CA PRO A 25 5.58 -5.04 -12.70
C PRO A 25 5.56 -3.59 -13.21
N ASP A 26 4.37 -3.04 -13.48
CA ASP A 26 4.13 -1.64 -13.83
C ASP A 26 4.39 -0.66 -12.66
N LEU A 27 4.43 -1.15 -11.42
CA LEU A 27 4.58 -0.32 -10.21
C LEU A 27 5.95 -0.55 -9.57
N SER A 28 6.70 0.52 -9.32
CA SER A 28 7.95 0.44 -8.56
C SER A 28 7.68 0.04 -7.11
N ARG A 29 8.59 -0.74 -6.50
CA ARG A 29 8.51 -1.16 -5.09
C ARG A 29 8.30 0.03 -4.12
N THR A 30 8.96 1.16 -4.39
CA THR A 30 8.79 2.40 -3.60
C THR A 30 7.36 2.93 -3.65
N LEU A 31 6.71 2.84 -4.81
CA LEU A 31 5.36 3.33 -5.03
C LEU A 31 4.33 2.39 -4.41
N ILE A 32 4.53 1.07 -4.52
CA ILE A 32 3.74 0.06 -3.79
C ILE A 32 3.79 0.33 -2.29
N ARG A 33 4.98 0.59 -1.76
CA ARG A 33 5.17 0.92 -0.35
C ARG A 33 4.47 2.21 0.05
N LYS A 34 4.50 3.25 -0.78
CA LYS A 34 3.70 4.48 -0.57
C LYS A 34 2.20 4.18 -0.56
N ILE A 35 1.69 3.37 -1.49
CA ILE A 35 0.26 2.95 -1.53
C ILE A 35 -0.13 2.22 -0.25
N ILE A 36 0.72 1.32 0.24
CA ILE A 36 0.48 0.61 1.48
C ILE A 36 0.48 1.61 2.65
N ASP A 37 1.46 2.52 2.72
CA ASP A 37 1.60 3.50 3.80
C ASP A 37 0.38 4.43 3.94
N ILE A 38 -0.14 4.94 2.82
CA ILE A 38 -1.38 5.75 2.79
C ILE A 38 -2.63 4.93 3.17
N GLY A 39 -2.53 3.59 3.24
CA GLY A 39 -3.65 2.70 3.54
C GLY A 39 -4.54 2.40 2.33
N GLY A 40 -3.98 2.46 1.13
CA GLY A 40 -4.66 2.11 -0.12
C GLY A 40 -4.77 0.60 -0.36
N VAL A 41 -4.31 -0.24 0.55
CA VAL A 41 -4.40 -1.71 0.45
C VAL A 41 -5.36 -2.25 1.51
N HIS A 42 -6.29 -3.09 1.07
CA HIS A 42 -7.14 -3.88 1.95
C HIS A 42 -6.77 -5.36 1.81
N ILE A 43 -6.75 -6.08 2.93
CA ILE A 43 -6.62 -7.53 2.99
C ILE A 43 -7.88 -8.05 3.67
N ASP A 44 -8.65 -8.88 2.98
CA ASP A 44 -9.90 -9.46 3.49
C ASP A 44 -10.88 -8.39 4.01
N GLY A 45 -10.97 -7.27 3.29
CA GLY A 45 -11.75 -6.10 3.70
C GLY A 45 -11.14 -5.24 4.83
N ARG A 46 -10.01 -5.64 5.42
CA ARG A 46 -9.30 -4.84 6.45
C ARG A 46 -8.24 -3.93 5.83
N ARG A 47 -8.27 -2.63 6.16
CA ARG A 47 -7.22 -1.68 5.77
C ARG A 47 -5.90 -2.05 6.41
N VAL A 48 -4.85 -2.18 5.59
CA VAL A 48 -3.49 -2.43 6.06
C VAL A 48 -2.56 -1.32 5.64
N ARG A 49 -1.74 -0.87 6.60
CA ARG A 49 -0.68 0.14 6.38
C ARG A 49 0.73 -0.42 6.54
N LYS A 50 0.87 -1.73 6.72
CA LYS A 50 2.17 -2.39 6.89
C LYS A 50 2.53 -3.20 5.65
N ALA A 51 3.60 -2.80 4.97
CA ALA A 51 4.12 -3.51 3.80
C ALA A 51 4.82 -4.85 4.14
N GLY A 52 5.17 -5.06 5.40
CA GLY A 52 5.81 -6.27 5.91
C GLY A 52 4.85 -7.35 6.41
N ILE A 53 3.55 -7.26 6.08
CA ILE A 53 2.58 -8.31 6.45
C ILE A 53 2.89 -9.58 5.66
N ILE A 54 2.91 -10.71 6.36
CA ILE A 54 2.99 -12.03 5.75
C ILE A 54 1.60 -12.40 5.25
N LEU A 55 1.51 -12.77 3.98
CA LEU A 55 0.29 -13.25 3.35
C LEU A 55 0.05 -14.70 3.74
N ASP A 56 -1.21 -14.99 4.03
CA ASP A 56 -1.75 -16.33 4.19
C ASP A 56 -2.43 -16.79 2.89
N GLU A 57 -2.88 -18.03 2.85
CA GLU A 57 -3.59 -18.59 1.71
C GLU A 57 -5.04 -18.07 1.63
N ALA A 58 -5.58 -17.97 0.42
CA ALA A 58 -6.95 -17.55 0.17
C ALA A 58 -7.31 -16.14 0.71
N LEU A 59 -6.34 -15.25 0.83
CA LEU A 59 -6.57 -13.84 1.18
C LEU A 59 -6.96 -13.04 -0.05
N GLN A 60 -7.99 -12.21 0.12
CA GLN A 60 -8.38 -11.23 -0.87
C GLN A 60 -7.64 -9.91 -0.63
N ILE A 61 -6.75 -9.53 -1.54
CA ILE A 61 -5.99 -8.28 -1.48
C ILE A 61 -6.58 -7.29 -2.48
N GLU A 62 -7.07 -6.17 -2.00
CA GLU A 62 -7.62 -5.09 -2.83
C GLU A 62 -6.70 -3.88 -2.76
N LEU A 63 -6.07 -3.58 -3.90
CA LEU A 63 -5.27 -2.38 -4.09
C LEU A 63 -6.13 -1.28 -4.70
N HIS A 64 -6.40 -0.26 -3.90
CA HIS A 64 -7.12 0.93 -4.31
C HIS A 64 -6.10 1.93 -4.85
N ARG A 65 -6.04 2.05 -6.17
CA ARG A 65 -5.29 3.10 -6.85
C ARG A 65 -6.27 4.16 -7.31
N ASP A 66 -6.38 5.24 -6.56
CA ASP A 66 -6.98 6.44 -7.11
C ASP A 66 -6.03 7.04 -8.17
N ARG A 67 -6.57 7.67 -9.21
CA ARG A 67 -5.75 8.35 -10.24
C ARG A 67 -5.12 9.64 -9.69
N GLY A 68 -5.46 10.03 -8.46
CA GLY A 68 -4.80 11.10 -7.71
C GLY A 68 -3.32 10.84 -7.42
N ALA A 69 -2.58 11.91 -7.17
CA ALA A 69 -1.17 11.88 -6.85
C ALA A 69 -0.89 10.88 -5.71
N LEU A 70 -0.04 9.88 -5.99
CA LEU A 70 0.47 8.91 -5.00
C LEU A 70 1.55 9.54 -4.11
N GLU A 71 1.41 10.83 -3.85
CA GLU A 71 2.27 11.58 -2.96
C GLU A 71 1.64 11.52 -1.58
N PRO A 72 2.20 10.73 -0.65
CA PRO A 72 1.77 10.84 0.74
C PRO A 72 1.92 12.29 1.13
N PHE A 73 0.82 12.91 1.57
CA PHE A 73 0.84 14.29 2.03
C PHE A 73 1.82 14.37 3.20
N ARG A 74 2.99 14.98 2.96
CA ARG A 74 3.91 15.37 4.01
C ARG A 74 3.68 16.84 4.29
N LEU A 75 3.48 17.17 5.56
CA LEU A 75 3.70 18.54 6.01
C LEU A 75 5.18 18.85 5.77
N SER A 76 5.44 19.78 4.87
CA SER A 76 6.73 20.43 4.69
C SER A 76 6.68 21.78 5.40
N GLU A 77 7.83 22.30 5.84
CA GLU A 77 7.96 23.62 6.47
C GLU A 77 7.36 24.74 5.60
N ASP A 78 7.42 24.60 4.27
CA ASP A 78 6.79 25.50 3.28
C ASP A 78 5.25 25.60 3.37
N LEU A 79 4.59 24.66 4.03
CA LEU A 79 3.13 24.63 4.23
C LEU A 79 2.72 25.11 5.63
N VAL A 80 3.69 25.49 6.46
CA VAL A 80 3.46 25.96 7.82
C VAL A 80 3.15 27.45 7.76
N LEU A 81 1.86 27.79 7.84
CA LEU A 81 1.39 29.18 7.83
C LEU A 81 1.72 29.92 9.14
N PHE A 82 1.85 29.17 10.24
CA PHE A 82 2.22 29.67 11.55
C PHE A 82 2.72 28.49 12.39
N GLN A 83 3.83 28.68 13.10
CA GLN A 83 4.36 27.76 14.10
C GLN A 83 4.60 28.55 15.38
N ASP A 84 4.03 28.07 16.48
CA ASP A 84 4.24 28.67 17.80
C ASP A 84 5.61 28.24 18.36
N ASP A 85 6.28 29.15 19.07
CA ASP A 85 7.60 28.93 19.67
C ASP A 85 7.40 28.55 21.15
N TYR A 86 7.29 27.25 21.43
CA TYR A 86 7.24 26.73 22.81
C TYR A 86 8.14 25.52 23.01
#